data_AF-A0A7G5GV17-F1
#
_entry.id   AF-A0A7G5GV17-F1
#
_cell.length_a   1.000
_cell.length_b   1.000
_cell.length_c   1.000
_cell.angle_alpha   90.00
_cell.angle_beta   90.00
_cell.angle_gamma   90.00
#
_symmetry.space_group_name_H-M   'P 1'
#
loop_
_entity.id
_entity.type
_entity.pdbx_description
1 polymer ?
#
loop_
_entity_poly.entity_id
_entity_poly.type
_entity_poly.pdbx_seq_one_letter_code
_entity_poly.pdbx_strand_id
1 'polypeptide(L)'
;MTTQTNPTTGLSLNDSSGRQQLQATLSDYVTFLRRQPAVCGTPEQQEALIKHVAQGHDLIKLVTVERLKITRQLDQQKHDWIELEKEMTAPILAAMQPLKDAVEHYNRELLRVREHQQAEAAQQASLAQSGETNWLTPEVALIAKPKGVQMRWTFEIVDPNQVPNGYWIIDEAAIKADIANGARDIPGVRIYEEAITTYRK
;
A
#
# COMPACT_ATOMS: atom_id res chain seq x y z
N MET A 1 -44.69 -25.56 -6.22
CA MET A 1 -43.80 -25.96 -7.32
C MET A 1 -42.37 -25.95 -6.81
N THR A 2 -41.83 -27.12 -6.51
CA THR A 2 -40.47 -27.35 -6.00
C THR A 2 -39.49 -27.27 -7.16
N THR A 3 -38.73 -26.18 -7.26
CA THR A 3 -37.62 -26.07 -8.20
C THR A 3 -36.47 -26.93 -7.71
N GLN A 4 -36.33 -28.11 -8.31
CA GLN A 4 -35.17 -28.98 -8.15
C GLN A 4 -33.92 -28.24 -8.63
N THR A 5 -32.99 -27.99 -7.72
CA THR A 5 -31.67 -27.40 -8.01
C THR A 5 -30.75 -28.49 -8.53
N ASN A 6 -30.59 -28.56 -9.86
CA ASN A 6 -29.58 -29.41 -10.50
C ASN A 6 -28.15 -29.00 -10.05
N PRO A 7 -27.25 -29.95 -9.73
CA PRO A 7 -25.97 -29.70 -9.07
C PRO A 7 -24.81 -29.28 -10.00
N THR A 8 -25.09 -28.92 -11.25
CA THR A 8 -24.09 -28.44 -12.24
C THR A 8 -24.65 -27.25 -12.99
N THR A 9 -24.90 -26.16 -12.28
CA THR A 9 -25.28 -24.90 -12.91
C THR A 9 -24.06 -24.36 -13.65
N GLY A 10 -24.15 -24.18 -14.97
CA GLY A 10 -23.08 -23.67 -15.85
C GLY A 10 -22.69 -22.20 -15.61
N LEU A 11 -22.80 -21.73 -14.37
CA LEU A 11 -22.53 -20.37 -13.92
C LEU A 11 -21.02 -20.14 -13.81
N SER A 12 -20.39 -19.91 -14.95
CA SER A 12 -18.94 -19.68 -15.09
C SER A 12 -18.68 -18.29 -15.64
N LEU A 13 -17.64 -17.60 -15.14
CA LEU A 13 -17.17 -16.34 -15.74
C LEU A 13 -16.22 -16.54 -16.92
N ASN A 14 -15.68 -17.75 -17.11
CA ASN A 14 -14.75 -18.04 -18.20
C ASN A 14 -15.46 -18.19 -19.55
N ASP A 15 -16.64 -18.81 -19.56
CA ASP A 15 -17.35 -19.14 -20.79
C ASP A 15 -18.38 -18.05 -21.13
N SER A 16 -18.57 -17.76 -22.42
CA SER A 16 -19.57 -16.79 -22.88
C SER A 16 -21.00 -17.20 -22.50
N SER A 17 -21.33 -18.48 -22.68
CA SER A 17 -22.63 -19.05 -22.30
C SER A 17 -22.86 -19.04 -20.79
N GLY A 18 -21.82 -19.37 -20.00
CA GLY A 18 -21.92 -19.35 -18.54
C GLY A 18 -22.10 -17.94 -17.97
N ARG A 19 -21.42 -16.94 -18.57
CA ARG A 19 -21.60 -15.53 -18.21
C ARG A 19 -23.02 -15.05 -18.45
N GLN A 20 -23.63 -15.44 -19.56
CA GLN A 20 -25.01 -15.07 -19.88
C GLN A 20 -26.01 -15.68 -18.87
N GLN A 21 -25.82 -16.95 -18.50
CA GLN A 21 -26.66 -17.61 -17.49
C GLN A 21 -26.50 -16.96 -16.11
N LEU A 22 -25.28 -16.60 -15.74
CA LEU A 22 -24.99 -15.90 -14.48
C LEU A 22 -25.60 -14.50 -14.48
N GLN A 23 -25.48 -13.76 -15.58
CA GLN A 23 -26.11 -12.45 -15.72
C GLN A 23 -27.64 -12.54 -15.63
N ALA A 24 -28.26 -13.51 -16.29
CA ALA A 24 -29.70 -13.75 -16.21
C ALA A 24 -30.13 -14.05 -14.76
N THR A 25 -29.44 -14.98 -14.10
CA THR A 25 -29.72 -15.36 -12.69
C THR A 25 -29.58 -14.15 -11.75
N LEU A 26 -28.54 -13.34 -11.92
CA LEU A 26 -28.36 -12.11 -11.13
C LEU A 26 -29.46 -11.08 -11.42
N SER A 27 -29.86 -10.92 -12.68
CA SER A 27 -30.93 -9.98 -13.05
C SER A 27 -32.30 -10.40 -12.50
N ASP A 28 -32.59 -11.69 -12.47
CA ASP A 28 -33.79 -12.25 -11.86
C ASP A 28 -33.78 -12.02 -10.36
N TYR A 29 -32.63 -12.25 -9.73
CA TYR A 29 -32.45 -12.01 -8.30
C TYR A 29 -32.60 -10.53 -7.90
N VAL A 30 -32.03 -9.61 -8.69
CA VAL A 30 -32.22 -8.16 -8.49
C VAL A 30 -33.69 -7.77 -8.66
N THR A 31 -34.37 -8.33 -9.66
CA THR A 31 -35.80 -8.09 -9.86
C THR A 31 -36.63 -8.61 -8.68
N PHE A 32 -36.26 -9.76 -8.14
CA PHE A 32 -36.84 -10.32 -6.92
C PHE A 32 -36.64 -9.40 -5.71
N LEU A 33 -35.42 -8.91 -5.48
CA LEU A 33 -35.11 -7.99 -4.38
C LEU A 33 -35.90 -6.68 -4.48
N ARG A 34 -36.07 -6.13 -5.70
CA ARG A 34 -36.87 -4.91 -5.92
C ARG A 34 -38.35 -5.07 -5.59
N ARG A 35 -38.87 -6.30 -5.57
CA ARG A 35 -40.27 -6.61 -5.22
C ARG A 35 -40.48 -6.76 -3.71
N GLN A 36 -39.41 -6.84 -2.91
CA GLN A 36 -39.52 -6.99 -1.46
C GLN A 36 -39.92 -5.68 -0.78
N PRO A 37 -40.70 -5.73 0.32
CA PRO A 37 -41.11 -4.53 1.04
C PRO A 37 -39.91 -3.84 1.71
N ALA A 38 -39.86 -2.50 1.64
CA ALA A 38 -38.79 -1.69 2.22
C ALA A 38 -38.90 -1.52 3.76
N VAL A 39 -40.00 -1.99 4.36
CA VAL A 39 -40.26 -1.90 5.79
C VAL A 39 -40.47 -3.29 6.35
N CYS A 40 -39.78 -3.59 7.45
CA CYS A 40 -39.95 -4.81 8.21
C CYS A 40 -40.83 -4.52 9.43
N GLY A 41 -42.07 -5.04 9.43
CA GLY A 41 -43.03 -4.80 10.51
C GLY A 41 -43.26 -6.01 11.42
N THR A 42 -42.89 -7.21 10.98
CA THR A 42 -43.09 -8.46 11.73
C THR A 42 -41.78 -9.26 11.86
N PRO A 43 -41.62 -10.05 12.93
CA PRO A 43 -40.42 -10.88 13.12
C PRO A 43 -40.26 -11.93 12.01
N GLU A 44 -41.36 -12.45 11.46
CA GLU A 44 -41.33 -13.38 10.32
C GLU A 44 -40.79 -12.71 9.04
N GLN A 45 -41.19 -11.45 8.79
CA GLN A 45 -40.64 -10.66 7.70
C GLN A 45 -39.16 -10.38 7.90
N GLN A 46 -38.73 -10.14 9.15
CA GLN A 46 -37.32 -9.93 9.47
C GLN A 46 -36.48 -11.16 9.11
N GLU A 47 -36.92 -12.34 9.50
CA GLU A 47 -36.22 -13.59 9.21
C GLU A 47 -36.16 -13.88 7.70
N ALA A 48 -37.27 -13.65 6.97
CA ALA A 48 -37.31 -13.80 5.52
C ALA A 48 -36.35 -12.85 4.81
N LEU A 49 -36.32 -11.56 5.20
CA LEU A 49 -35.40 -10.58 4.64
C LEU A 49 -33.94 -10.92 4.93
N ILE A 50 -33.63 -11.42 6.14
CA ILE A 50 -32.28 -11.90 6.47
C ILE A 50 -31.87 -13.05 5.54
N LYS A 51 -32.77 -14.00 5.27
CA LYS A 51 -32.50 -15.11 4.33
C LYS A 51 -32.22 -14.60 2.91
N HIS A 52 -32.97 -13.62 2.42
CA HIS A 52 -32.69 -13.01 1.11
C HIS A 52 -31.37 -12.24 1.12
N VAL A 53 -31.05 -11.48 2.15
CA VAL A 53 -29.74 -10.81 2.23
C VAL A 53 -28.60 -11.84 2.25
N ALA A 54 -28.75 -12.97 2.96
CA ALA A 54 -27.78 -14.06 2.94
C ALA A 54 -27.60 -14.67 1.54
N GLN A 55 -28.70 -15.00 0.84
CA GLN A 55 -28.68 -15.50 -0.54
C GLN A 55 -27.96 -14.52 -1.50
N GLY A 56 -28.19 -13.22 -1.33
CA GLY A 56 -27.50 -12.18 -2.11
C GLY A 56 -26.00 -12.18 -1.87
N HIS A 57 -25.56 -12.31 -0.61
CA HIS A 57 -24.14 -12.45 -0.29
C HIS A 57 -23.53 -13.71 -0.89
N ASP A 58 -24.26 -14.83 -0.95
CA ASP A 58 -23.76 -16.06 -1.55
C ASP A 58 -23.53 -15.93 -3.06
N LEU A 59 -24.44 -15.28 -3.77
CA LEU A 59 -24.26 -14.97 -5.20
C LEU A 59 -23.05 -14.03 -5.41
N ILE A 60 -22.87 -13.02 -4.55
CA ILE A 60 -21.70 -12.14 -4.60
C ILE A 60 -20.41 -12.93 -4.36
N LYS A 61 -20.40 -13.85 -3.38
CA LYS A 61 -19.25 -14.73 -3.12
C LYS A 61 -18.96 -15.63 -4.31
N LEU A 62 -19.98 -16.22 -4.94
CA LEU A 62 -19.81 -17.06 -6.12
C LEU A 62 -19.11 -16.29 -7.24
N VAL A 63 -19.61 -15.09 -7.58
CA VAL A 63 -18.98 -14.22 -8.59
C VAL A 63 -17.54 -13.87 -8.21
N THR A 64 -17.30 -13.60 -6.93
CA THR A 64 -15.95 -13.29 -6.42
C THR A 64 -15.00 -14.48 -6.55
N VAL A 65 -15.46 -15.69 -6.24
CA VAL A 65 -14.69 -16.93 -6.38
C VAL A 65 -14.37 -17.21 -7.84
N GLU A 66 -15.34 -17.08 -8.74
CA GLU A 66 -15.13 -17.24 -10.18
C GLU A 66 -14.13 -16.21 -10.71
N ARG A 67 -14.26 -14.93 -10.32
CA ARG A 67 -13.27 -13.90 -10.68
C ARG A 67 -11.88 -14.28 -10.19
N LEU A 68 -11.77 -14.73 -8.93
CA LEU A 68 -10.49 -15.10 -8.33
C LEU A 68 -9.83 -16.31 -9.03
N LYS A 69 -10.61 -17.27 -9.54
CA LYS A 69 -10.05 -18.38 -10.34
C LYS A 69 -9.32 -17.85 -11.57
N ILE A 70 -9.90 -16.86 -12.24
CA ILE A 70 -9.31 -16.21 -13.42
C ILE A 70 -8.09 -15.37 -13.03
N THR A 71 -8.24 -14.48 -12.05
CA THR A 71 -7.17 -13.54 -11.72
C THR A 71 -5.96 -14.23 -11.10
N ARG A 72 -6.14 -15.32 -10.33
CA ARG A 72 -5.02 -16.08 -9.76
C ARG A 72 -4.12 -16.69 -10.84
N GLN A 73 -4.69 -17.20 -11.93
CA GLN A 73 -3.91 -17.73 -13.04
C GLN A 73 -3.12 -16.62 -13.74
N LEU A 74 -3.74 -15.46 -13.96
CA LEU A 74 -3.08 -14.30 -14.54
C LEU A 74 -2.00 -13.72 -13.62
N ASP A 75 -2.24 -13.70 -12.30
CA ASP A 75 -1.27 -13.24 -11.31
C ASP A 75 -0.04 -14.15 -11.28
N GLN A 76 -0.25 -15.47 -11.38
CA GLN A 76 0.85 -16.42 -11.51
C GLN A 76 1.64 -16.17 -12.79
N GLN A 77 0.97 -16.08 -13.94
CA GLN A 77 1.64 -15.79 -15.22
C GLN A 77 2.44 -14.48 -15.16
N LYS A 78 1.83 -13.41 -14.61
CA LYS A 78 2.51 -12.12 -14.40
C LYS A 78 3.76 -12.29 -13.54
N HIS A 79 3.66 -13.05 -12.46
CA HIS A 79 4.79 -13.33 -11.58
C HIS A 79 5.90 -14.07 -12.33
N ASP A 80 5.57 -15.13 -13.08
CA ASP A 80 6.53 -15.89 -13.87
C ASP A 80 7.26 -15.00 -14.90
N TRP A 81 6.54 -14.06 -15.54
CA TRP A 81 7.16 -13.08 -16.46
C TRP A 81 8.11 -12.11 -15.75
N ILE A 82 7.74 -11.65 -14.55
CA ILE A 82 8.60 -10.78 -13.73
C ILE A 82 9.86 -11.54 -13.28
N GLU A 83 9.73 -12.82 -12.94
CA GLU A 83 10.88 -13.65 -12.57
C GLU A 83 11.81 -13.87 -13.76
N LEU A 84 11.26 -14.21 -14.94
CA LEU A 84 12.03 -14.36 -16.16
C LEU A 84 12.77 -13.06 -16.53
N GLU A 85 12.10 -11.91 -16.44
CA GLU A 85 12.73 -10.60 -16.65
C GLU A 85 13.93 -10.41 -15.71
N LYS A 86 13.76 -10.70 -14.41
CA LYS A 86 14.83 -10.60 -13.42
C LYS A 86 15.99 -11.54 -13.75
N GLU A 87 15.71 -12.78 -14.11
CA GLU A 87 16.74 -13.75 -14.50
C GLU A 87 17.53 -13.30 -15.72
N MET A 88 16.83 -12.77 -16.74
CA MET A 88 17.46 -12.27 -17.97
C MET A 88 18.27 -10.98 -17.75
N THR A 89 17.80 -10.09 -16.86
CA THR A 89 18.45 -8.80 -16.58
C THR A 89 19.52 -8.86 -15.50
N ALA A 90 19.47 -9.86 -14.61
CA ALA A 90 20.45 -10.08 -13.54
C ALA A 90 21.91 -10.07 -14.00
N PRO A 91 22.33 -10.80 -15.07
CA PRO A 91 23.73 -10.78 -15.51
C PRO A 91 24.17 -9.40 -16.00
N ILE A 92 23.29 -8.64 -16.65
CA ILE A 92 23.57 -7.27 -17.11
C ILE A 92 23.74 -6.36 -15.89
N LEU A 93 22.83 -6.45 -14.92
CA LEU A 93 22.93 -5.66 -13.68
C LEU A 93 24.20 -5.98 -12.89
N ALA A 94 24.56 -7.26 -12.78
CA ALA A 94 25.79 -7.70 -12.13
C ALA A 94 27.04 -7.16 -12.84
N ALA A 95 27.07 -7.20 -14.18
CA ALA A 95 28.16 -6.63 -14.97
C ALA A 95 28.25 -5.10 -14.86
N MET A 96 27.12 -4.41 -14.71
CA MET A 96 27.06 -2.95 -14.54
C MET A 96 27.43 -2.51 -13.12
N GLN A 97 27.31 -3.37 -12.11
CA GLN A 97 27.55 -3.01 -10.71
C GLN A 97 28.94 -2.39 -10.44
N PRO A 98 30.08 -2.97 -10.88
CA PRO A 98 31.38 -2.35 -10.65
C PRO A 98 31.54 -0.98 -11.33
N LEU A 99 30.86 -0.75 -12.46
CA LEU A 99 30.85 0.56 -13.13
C LEU A 99 30.09 1.60 -12.31
N LYS A 100 28.94 1.21 -11.72
CA LYS A 100 28.19 2.07 -10.79
C LYS A 100 29.02 2.40 -9.56
N ASP A 101 29.65 1.39 -8.95
CA ASP A 101 30.46 1.55 -7.75
C ASP A 101 31.65 2.50 -7.99
N ALA A 102 32.29 2.42 -9.17
CA ALA A 102 33.36 3.33 -9.55
C ALA A 102 32.89 4.80 -9.69
N VAL A 103 31.73 5.01 -10.33
CA VAL A 103 31.12 6.34 -10.46
C VAL A 103 30.73 6.91 -9.10
N GLU A 104 30.12 6.08 -8.24
CA GLU A 104 29.77 6.48 -6.88
C GLU A 104 31.01 6.80 -6.04
N HIS A 105 32.06 6.00 -6.14
CA HIS A 105 33.32 6.25 -5.44
C HIS A 105 33.90 7.61 -5.83
N TYR A 106 34.02 7.89 -7.12
CA TYR A 106 34.51 9.17 -7.62
C TYR A 106 33.62 10.35 -7.17
N ASN A 107 32.29 10.18 -7.18
CA ASN A 107 31.37 11.20 -6.70
C ASN A 107 31.55 11.47 -5.19
N ARG A 108 31.77 10.42 -4.38
CA ARG A 108 32.08 10.56 -2.95
C ARG A 108 33.41 11.28 -2.72
N GLU A 109 34.44 10.94 -3.48
CA GLU A 109 35.74 11.63 -3.42
C GLU A 109 35.63 13.11 -3.80
N LEU A 110 34.91 13.42 -4.89
CA LEU A 110 34.64 14.80 -5.28
C LEU A 110 33.92 15.60 -4.19
N LEU A 111 32.92 15.00 -3.54
CA LEU A 111 32.22 15.65 -2.43
C LEU A 111 33.17 15.90 -1.25
N ARG A 112 34.01 14.93 -0.89
CA ARG A 112 35.02 15.10 0.18
C ARG A 112 36.00 16.23 -0.12
N VAL A 113 36.55 16.25 -1.34
CA VAL A 113 37.49 17.31 -1.76
C VAL A 113 36.80 18.67 -1.73
N ARG A 114 35.55 18.74 -2.18
CA ARG A 114 34.77 19.98 -2.14
C ARG A 114 34.52 20.45 -0.71
N GLU A 115 34.16 19.55 0.21
CA GLU A 115 34.00 19.89 1.63
C GLU A 115 35.30 20.44 2.23
N HIS A 116 36.45 19.83 1.90
CA HIS A 116 37.76 20.31 2.37
C HIS A 116 38.08 21.70 1.79
N GLN A 117 37.90 21.91 0.48
CA GLN A 117 38.09 23.21 -0.16
C GLN A 117 37.16 24.28 0.42
N GLN A 118 35.92 23.93 0.75
CA GLN A 118 34.97 24.84 1.38
C GLN A 118 35.38 25.18 2.82
N ALA A 119 35.89 24.22 3.58
CA ALA A 119 36.39 24.45 4.93
C ALA A 119 37.64 25.34 4.93
N GLU A 120 38.60 25.08 4.03
CA GLU A 120 39.80 25.90 3.86
C GLU A 120 39.46 27.32 3.40
N ALA A 121 38.55 27.47 2.43
CA ALA A 121 38.08 28.79 2.00
C ALA A 121 37.35 29.54 3.13
N ALA A 122 36.54 28.85 3.95
CA ALA A 122 35.89 29.45 5.11
C ALA A 122 36.90 29.88 6.18
N GLN A 123 37.94 29.08 6.43
CA GLN A 123 39.02 29.44 7.34
C GLN A 123 39.78 30.66 6.82
N GLN A 124 40.21 30.66 5.56
CA GLN A 124 40.90 31.80 4.94
C GLN A 124 40.04 33.07 4.97
N ALA A 125 38.73 32.97 4.70
CA ALA A 125 37.81 34.10 4.80
C ALA A 125 37.71 34.64 6.23
N SER A 126 37.72 33.77 7.25
CA SER A 126 37.74 34.19 8.66
C SER A 126 39.06 34.88 9.05
N LEU A 127 40.20 34.38 8.57
CA LEU A 127 41.53 34.95 8.80
C LEU A 127 41.73 36.30 8.09
N ALA A 128 41.18 36.45 6.87
CA ALA A 128 41.20 37.71 6.15
C ALA A 128 40.36 38.80 6.85
N GLN A 129 39.28 38.43 7.54
CA GLN A 129 38.50 39.37 8.36
C GLN A 129 39.25 39.84 9.61
N SER A 130 40.22 39.07 10.14
CA SER A 130 41.06 39.47 11.28
C SER A 130 42.20 40.46 10.95
N GLY A 131 42.32 40.92 9.69
CA GLY A 131 43.12 42.10 9.34
C GLY A 131 44.56 41.88 8.87
N GLU A 132 45.05 40.64 8.84
CA GLU A 132 46.35 40.30 8.22
C GLU A 132 46.15 39.90 6.76
N THR A 133 46.25 40.85 5.83
CA THR A 133 46.19 40.58 4.39
C THR A 133 47.49 39.90 3.92
N ASN A 134 47.49 38.58 3.90
CA ASN A 134 48.58 37.79 3.35
C ASN A 134 48.42 37.68 1.81
N TRP A 135 49.26 38.37 1.06
CA TRP A 135 49.25 38.44 -0.41
C TRP A 135 49.79 37.18 -1.10
N LEU A 136 50.19 36.16 -0.34
CA LEU A 136 50.75 34.89 -0.82
C LEU A 136 49.75 33.71 -0.81
N THR A 137 48.49 33.91 -0.41
CA THR A 137 47.53 32.81 -0.37
C THR A 137 46.90 32.56 -1.75
N PRO A 138 47.06 31.36 -2.34
CA PRO A 138 46.39 31.01 -3.59
C PRO A 138 44.87 30.94 -3.39
N GLU A 139 44.12 31.52 -4.32
CA GLU A 139 42.66 31.47 -4.34
C GLU A 139 42.19 30.04 -4.63
N VAL A 140 41.46 29.43 -3.69
CA VAL A 140 40.98 28.05 -3.83
C VAL A 140 39.78 28.01 -4.78
N ALA A 141 40.01 27.57 -6.03
CA ALA A 141 38.94 27.39 -7.01
C ALA A 141 38.04 26.19 -6.63
N LEU A 142 36.77 26.46 -6.29
CA LEU A 142 35.79 25.43 -5.95
C LEU A 142 35.45 24.56 -7.17
N ILE A 143 35.68 23.25 -7.04
CA ILE A 143 35.31 22.28 -8.08
C ILE A 143 33.79 22.28 -8.28
N ALA A 144 33.31 22.39 -9.52
CA ALA A 144 31.89 22.37 -9.86
C ALA A 144 31.22 21.03 -9.49
N LYS A 145 29.94 21.06 -9.09
CA LYS A 145 29.20 19.84 -8.73
C LYS A 145 29.10 18.90 -9.94
N PRO A 146 29.37 17.58 -9.78
CA PRO A 146 29.23 16.63 -10.87
C PRO A 146 27.79 16.61 -11.41
N LYS A 147 27.65 16.59 -12.74
CA LYS A 147 26.35 16.51 -13.43
C LYS A 147 25.68 15.16 -13.10
N GLY A 148 24.41 15.19 -12.68
CA GLY A 148 23.62 13.98 -12.39
C GLY A 148 23.54 13.57 -10.91
N VAL A 149 24.25 14.23 -10.00
CA VAL A 149 24.18 13.93 -8.55
C VAL A 149 23.08 14.77 -7.87
N GLN A 150 22.04 14.11 -7.37
CA GLN A 150 20.99 14.72 -6.54
C GLN A 150 21.22 14.42 -5.06
N MET A 151 21.00 15.40 -4.19
CA MET A 151 21.04 15.19 -2.74
C MET A 151 19.65 14.77 -2.27
N ARG A 152 19.57 13.70 -1.47
CA ARG A 152 18.32 13.27 -0.82
C ARG A 152 18.44 13.55 0.67
N TRP A 153 17.45 14.23 1.23
CA TRP A 153 17.33 14.36 2.68
C TRP A 153 16.90 13.02 3.27
N THR A 154 17.65 12.53 4.24
CA THR A 154 17.36 11.35 5.05
C THR A 154 17.34 11.77 6.52
N PHE A 155 16.66 11.02 7.38
CA PHE A 155 16.57 11.32 8.80
C PHE A 155 16.68 10.04 9.63
N GLU A 156 17.15 10.18 10.85
CA GLU A 156 17.18 9.15 11.88
C GLU A 156 16.52 9.73 13.13
N ILE A 157 15.66 8.94 13.78
CA ILE A 157 14.97 9.39 15.00
C ILE A 157 15.90 9.09 16.18
N VAL A 158 16.47 10.14 16.76
CA VAL A 158 17.36 10.04 17.92
C VAL A 158 16.57 9.82 19.22
N ASP A 159 15.44 10.51 19.38
CA ASP A 159 14.54 10.37 20.53
C ASP A 159 13.06 10.41 20.08
N PRO A 160 12.30 9.32 20.24
CA PRO A 160 10.88 9.26 19.88
C PRO A 160 10.00 10.25 20.66
N ASN A 161 10.32 10.57 21.92
CA ASN A 161 9.46 11.39 22.77
C ASN A 161 9.52 12.89 22.43
N GLN A 162 10.54 13.32 21.69
CA GLN A 162 10.68 14.69 21.18
C GLN A 162 10.01 14.87 19.81
N VAL A 163 9.58 13.78 19.17
CA VAL A 163 8.87 13.85 17.88
C VAL A 163 7.46 14.40 18.14
N PRO A 164 7.04 15.49 17.46
CA PRO A 164 5.70 16.03 17.63
C PRO A 164 4.60 15.00 17.34
N ASN A 165 3.52 15.02 18.13
CA ASN A 165 2.37 14.10 18.02
C ASN A 165 1.73 14.07 16.62
N GLY A 166 1.91 15.11 15.78
CA GLY A 166 1.43 15.12 14.41
C GLY A 166 2.09 14.11 13.48
N TYR A 167 3.26 13.59 13.85
CA TYR A 167 3.97 12.52 13.12
C TYR A 167 3.74 11.13 13.74
N TRP A 168 3.01 11.06 14.86
CA TRP A 168 2.68 9.80 15.52
C TRP A 168 1.45 9.17 14.86
N ILE A 169 1.48 7.86 14.70
CA ILE A 169 0.33 7.08 14.22
C ILE A 169 -0.23 6.32 15.41
N ILE A 170 -1.51 6.50 15.70
CA ILE A 170 -2.22 5.79 16.76
C ILE A 170 -2.50 4.36 16.28
N ASP A 171 -2.11 3.36 17.08
CA ASP A 171 -2.41 1.96 16.78
C ASP A 171 -3.84 1.60 17.18
N GLU A 172 -4.76 1.67 16.21
CA GLU A 172 -6.15 1.25 16.41
C GLU A 172 -6.30 -0.24 16.72
N ALA A 173 -5.38 -1.10 16.27
CA ALA A 173 -5.47 -2.53 16.48
C ALA A 173 -5.20 -2.88 17.95
N ALA A 174 -4.22 -2.21 18.56
CA ALA A 174 -3.96 -2.31 19.99
C ALA A 174 -5.17 -1.87 20.83
N ILE A 175 -5.77 -0.72 20.49
CA ILE A 175 -6.97 -0.22 21.18
C ILE A 175 -8.13 -1.23 21.06
N LYS A 176 -8.36 -1.79 19.87
CA LYS A 176 -9.41 -2.82 19.66
C LYS A 176 -9.13 -4.10 20.48
N ALA A 177 -7.87 -4.51 20.61
CA ALA A 177 -7.50 -5.67 21.42
C ALA A 177 -7.78 -5.44 22.91
N ASP A 178 -7.47 -4.25 23.44
CA ASP A 178 -7.77 -3.89 24.83
C ASP A 178 -9.27 -3.83 25.11
N ILE A 179 -10.06 -3.27 24.17
CA ILE A 179 -11.53 -3.27 24.26
C ILE A 179 -12.06 -4.71 24.26
N ALA A 180 -11.50 -5.60 23.43
CA ALA A 180 -11.87 -7.01 23.39
C ALA A 180 -11.52 -7.76 24.69
N ASN A 181 -10.41 -7.38 25.35
CA ASN A 181 -9.99 -7.91 26.64
C ASN A 181 -10.81 -7.36 27.83
N GLY A 182 -11.72 -6.41 27.59
CA GLY A 182 -12.64 -5.88 28.59
C GLY A 182 -12.33 -4.46 29.07
N ALA A 183 -11.35 -3.76 28.50
CA ALA A 183 -11.12 -2.35 28.80
C ALA A 183 -12.29 -1.51 28.27
N ARG A 184 -13.04 -0.87 29.17
CA ARG A 184 -14.20 -0.02 28.83
C ARG A 184 -13.94 1.47 29.04
N ASP A 185 -12.77 1.82 29.56
CA ASP A 185 -12.29 3.20 29.70
C ASP A 185 -10.82 3.26 29.29
N ILE A 186 -10.53 4.02 28.23
CA ILE A 186 -9.18 4.27 27.72
C ILE A 186 -9.05 5.80 27.62
N PRO A 187 -8.07 6.43 28.28
CA PRO A 187 -7.91 7.87 28.26
C PRO A 187 -7.85 8.42 26.82
N GLY A 188 -8.76 9.34 26.49
CA GLY A 188 -8.85 9.96 25.17
C GLY A 188 -9.66 9.17 24.12
N VAL A 189 -10.21 8.00 24.46
CA VAL A 189 -11.05 7.19 23.56
C VAL A 189 -12.45 7.02 24.14
N ARG A 190 -13.49 7.35 23.36
CA ARG A 190 -14.89 7.14 23.74
C ARG A 190 -15.38 5.80 23.19
N ILE A 191 -15.73 4.87 24.08
CA ILE A 191 -16.24 3.53 23.73
C ILE A 191 -17.78 3.54 23.83
N TYR A 192 -18.49 3.00 22.83
CA TYR A 192 -19.95 2.87 22.80
C TYR A 192 -20.39 1.58 22.10
N GLU A 193 -21.60 1.10 22.40
CA GLU A 193 -22.15 -0.13 21.82
C GLU A 193 -23.18 0.20 20.73
N GLU A 194 -23.01 -0.39 19.55
CA GLU A 194 -23.92 -0.24 18.41
C GLU A 194 -24.49 -1.62 18.02
N ALA A 195 -25.81 -1.70 17.84
CA ALA A 195 -26.46 -2.95 17.45
C ALA A 195 -26.19 -3.23 15.96
N ILE A 196 -25.22 -4.11 15.69
CA ILE A 196 -24.90 -4.54 14.33
C ILE A 196 -25.66 -5.82 14.00
N THR A 197 -26.62 -5.73 13.08
CA THR A 197 -27.25 -6.92 12.51
C THR A 197 -26.26 -7.61 11.58
N THR A 198 -25.70 -8.72 12.04
CA THR A 198 -24.82 -9.55 11.21
C THR A 198 -25.65 -10.51 10.38
N TYR A 199 -25.62 -10.35 9.06
CA TYR A 199 -26.14 -11.34 8.13
C TYR A 199 -25.16 -12.52 8.10
N ARG A 200 -25.39 -13.55 8.92
CA ARG A 200 -24.54 -14.75 8.92
C ARG A 200 -24.64 -15.46 7.57
N LYS A 201 -23.46 -15.83 7.07
CA LYS A 201 -23.22 -16.63 5.86
C LYS A 201 -23.80 -18.03 6.00
#